data_AF-N8WMT2-F1
#
_entry.id   AF-N8WMT2-F1
#
_cell.length_a   1.000
_cell.length_b   1.000
_cell.length_c   1.000
_cell.angle_alpha   90.00
_cell.angle_beta   90.00
_cell.angle_gamma   90.00
#
_symmetry.space_group_name_H-M   'P 1'
#
loop_
_entity.id
_entity.type
_entity.pdbx_description
1 polymer ?
#
loop_
_entity_poly.entity_id
_entity_poly.type
_entity_poly.pdbx_seq_one_letter_code
_entity_poly.pdbx_strand_id
1 'polypeptide(L)'
;MIADEIHQSLLATKYNYYGNLTSHPYQRFLAVPSIIGMGQNYQFEYHELVFITDQKETKWLNVAYLRTLFANYNTLLSMWNIRNEINDKVRIQFFKANNLNIAYADLSDEEIESKINQSDLSCLIDLTERSLRLTDDLIIEFYKFLNEFPAAVSKKIDLNLLKNYGFILHLDLKTNKAIHLLLEECPLPDYKKISKITGRTEEELMARYSPLFK
;
A
#
# COMPACT_ATOMS: atom_id res chain seq x y z
N MET A 1 -13.46 -13.98 3.33
CA MET A 1 -13.80 -12.83 4.18
C MET A 1 -12.57 -12.01 4.55
N ILE A 2 -11.55 -12.55 5.22
CA ILE A 2 -10.38 -11.74 5.63
C ILE A 2 -9.67 -11.06 4.46
N ALA A 3 -9.40 -11.77 3.36
CA ALA A 3 -8.76 -11.16 2.20
C ALA A 3 -9.61 -10.04 1.55
N ASP A 4 -10.93 -10.11 1.66
CA ASP A 4 -11.83 -9.06 1.18
C ASP A 4 -11.78 -7.86 2.13
N GLU A 5 -11.83 -8.09 3.44
CA GLU A 5 -11.65 -7.04 4.46
C GLU A 5 -10.33 -6.28 4.28
N ILE A 6 -9.23 -7.00 4.03
CA ILE A 6 -7.92 -6.41 3.69
C ILE A 6 -8.03 -5.57 2.41
N HIS A 7 -8.60 -6.12 1.34
CA HIS A 7 -8.75 -5.40 0.09
C HIS A 7 -9.58 -4.11 0.25
N GLN A 8 -10.71 -4.15 0.97
CA GLN A 8 -11.52 -2.97 1.26
C GLN A 8 -10.76 -1.94 2.11
N SER A 9 -9.98 -2.38 3.11
CA SER A 9 -9.13 -1.51 3.94
C SER A 9 -8.07 -0.78 3.10
N LEU A 10 -7.44 -1.49 2.16
CA LEU A 10 -6.47 -0.92 1.24
C LEU A 10 -7.10 0.11 0.29
N LEU A 11 -8.28 -0.21 -0.27
CA LEU A 11 -9.03 0.73 -1.11
C LEU A 11 -9.41 1.99 -0.34
N ALA A 12 -9.92 1.84 0.90
CA ALA A 12 -10.25 2.96 1.77
C ALA A 12 -9.01 3.81 2.09
N THR A 13 -7.86 3.18 2.33
CA THR A 13 -6.57 3.86 2.53
C THR A 13 -6.23 4.70 1.30
N LYS A 14 -6.27 4.11 0.11
CA LYS A 14 -5.96 4.79 -1.15
C LYS A 14 -6.87 5.96 -1.46
N TYR A 15 -8.15 5.85 -1.11
CA TYR A 15 -9.14 6.91 -1.31
C TYR A 15 -8.78 8.23 -0.62
N ASN A 16 -7.96 8.20 0.44
CA ASN A 16 -7.53 9.42 1.13
C ASN A 16 -6.63 10.34 0.30
N TYR A 17 -5.98 9.81 -0.75
CA TYR A 17 -5.02 10.57 -1.56
C TYR A 17 -5.23 10.40 -3.07
N TYR A 18 -6.09 9.47 -3.50
CA TYR A 18 -6.40 9.25 -4.91
C TYR A 18 -6.87 10.55 -5.59
N GLY A 19 -6.35 10.82 -6.78
CA GLY A 19 -6.64 12.03 -7.55
C GLY A 19 -5.91 13.30 -7.12
N ASN A 20 -5.26 13.32 -5.95
CA ASN A 20 -4.56 14.50 -5.41
C ASN A 20 -3.02 14.41 -5.51
N LEU A 21 -2.49 13.26 -5.95
CA LEU A 21 -1.04 13.07 -6.09
C LEU A 21 -0.50 13.73 -7.36
N THR A 22 0.57 14.51 -7.21
CA THR A 22 1.38 15.04 -8.33
C THR A 22 2.70 14.28 -8.44
N SER A 23 3.57 14.61 -9.39
CA SER A 23 4.94 14.07 -9.41
C SER A 23 5.87 14.76 -8.39
N HIS A 24 5.47 15.91 -7.85
CA HIS A 24 6.33 16.73 -7.02
C HIS A 24 6.48 16.17 -5.59
N PRO A 25 7.69 15.84 -5.11
CA PRO A 25 7.87 15.11 -3.84
C PRO A 25 7.24 15.82 -2.63
N TYR A 26 7.38 17.14 -2.54
CA TYR A 26 6.79 17.90 -1.42
C TYR A 26 5.27 17.91 -1.43
N GLN A 27 4.67 18.08 -2.61
CA GLN A 27 3.21 18.07 -2.74
C GLN A 27 2.65 16.68 -2.48
N ARG A 28 3.37 15.62 -2.87
CA ARG A 28 2.94 14.23 -2.65
C ARG A 28 2.79 13.90 -1.18
N PHE A 29 3.79 14.16 -0.34
CA PHE A 29 3.65 13.85 1.09
C PHE A 29 2.63 14.77 1.78
N LEU A 30 2.49 16.02 1.32
CA LEU A 30 1.47 16.95 1.85
C LEU A 30 0.05 16.51 1.48
N ALA A 31 -0.14 16.02 0.24
CA ALA A 31 -1.42 15.51 -0.25
C ALA A 31 -1.87 14.23 0.45
N VAL A 32 -0.95 13.47 1.04
CA VAL A 32 -1.27 12.27 1.81
C VAL A 32 -1.52 12.63 3.27
N PRO A 33 -2.77 12.57 3.77
CA PRO A 33 -3.09 12.87 5.16
C PRO A 33 -2.47 11.84 6.12
N SER A 34 -2.54 12.12 7.43
CA SER A 34 -2.27 11.07 8.42
C SER A 34 -3.41 10.08 8.31
N ILE A 35 -3.11 8.82 8.02
CA ILE A 35 -4.15 7.85 7.74
C ILE A 35 -4.50 7.10 9.03
N ILE A 36 -5.76 7.18 9.44
CA ILE A 36 -6.25 6.65 10.72
C ILE A 36 -7.04 5.37 10.48
N GLY A 37 -6.86 4.36 11.35
CA GLY A 37 -7.71 3.16 11.36
C GLY A 37 -7.41 2.18 10.22
N MET A 38 -6.14 1.99 9.85
CA MET A 38 -5.75 0.99 8.86
C MET A 38 -5.91 -0.44 9.38
N GLY A 39 -7.13 -0.95 9.35
CA GLY A 39 -7.44 -2.35 9.66
C GLY A 39 -6.75 -2.90 10.91
N GLN A 40 -6.50 -4.20 10.88
CA GLN A 40 -5.79 -4.92 11.94
C GLN A 40 -4.78 -5.87 11.33
N ASN A 41 -3.77 -6.27 12.11
CA ASN A 41 -2.86 -7.33 11.70
C ASN A 41 -3.62 -8.66 11.66
N TYR A 42 -3.37 -9.45 10.62
CA TYR A 42 -3.91 -10.80 10.53
C TYR A 42 -2.81 -11.84 10.71
N GLN A 43 -3.11 -12.87 11.49
CA GLN A 43 -2.31 -14.08 11.60
C GLN A 43 -3.11 -15.25 11.05
N PHE A 44 -2.47 -16.06 10.22
CA PHE A 44 -3.10 -17.20 9.57
C PHE A 44 -2.38 -18.48 9.94
N GLU A 45 -3.17 -19.53 10.13
CA GLU A 45 -2.71 -20.88 10.37
C GLU A 45 -2.40 -21.56 9.04
N TYR A 46 -1.31 -21.15 8.38
CA TYR A 46 -0.94 -21.63 7.04
C TYR A 46 -0.75 -23.15 6.94
N HIS A 47 -0.54 -23.85 8.05
CA HIS A 47 -0.42 -25.30 8.09
C HIS A 47 -1.74 -25.98 7.68
N GLU A 48 -2.89 -25.32 7.87
CA GLU A 48 -4.18 -25.79 7.39
C GLU A 48 -4.25 -25.82 5.87
N LEU A 49 -3.43 -25.04 5.15
CA LEU A 49 -3.44 -24.96 3.68
C LEU A 49 -2.50 -25.98 3.00
N VAL A 50 -1.83 -26.85 3.77
CA VAL A 50 -0.85 -27.78 3.21
C VAL A 50 -1.49 -28.72 2.18
N PHE A 51 -2.73 -29.15 2.40
CA PHE A 51 -3.42 -30.12 1.54
C PHE A 51 -3.77 -29.57 0.14
N ILE A 52 -3.83 -28.25 -0.04
CA ILE A 52 -4.08 -27.62 -1.36
C ILE A 52 -2.79 -27.23 -2.09
N THR A 53 -1.61 -27.47 -1.49
CA THR A 53 -0.35 -26.93 -2.02
C THR A 53 0.05 -27.61 -3.33
N ASP A 54 0.23 -26.82 -4.38
CA ASP A 54 0.78 -27.23 -5.67
C ASP A 54 1.42 -26.05 -6.39
N GLN A 55 2.70 -25.81 -6.05
CA GLN A 55 3.44 -24.64 -6.53
C GLN A 55 3.63 -24.62 -8.05
N LYS A 56 3.52 -25.76 -8.74
CA LYS A 56 3.73 -25.85 -10.19
C LYS A 56 2.50 -25.40 -10.98
N GLU A 57 1.31 -25.53 -10.40
CA GLU A 57 0.07 -25.16 -11.08
C GLU A 57 -0.16 -23.65 -11.05
N THR A 58 -0.02 -23.02 -9.88
CA THR A 58 -0.22 -21.58 -9.72
C THR A 58 0.37 -21.05 -8.42
N LYS A 59 0.76 -19.77 -8.40
CA LYS A 59 1.23 -19.07 -7.20
C LYS A 59 0.20 -19.08 -6.06
N TRP A 60 -1.08 -19.20 -6.39
CA TRP A 60 -2.18 -19.25 -5.41
C TRP A 60 -2.21 -20.53 -4.59
N LEU A 61 -1.59 -21.60 -5.09
CA LEU A 61 -1.42 -22.86 -4.37
C LEU A 61 -0.02 -22.97 -3.76
N ASN A 62 0.72 -21.86 -3.67
CA ASN A 62 1.99 -21.78 -2.97
C ASN A 62 1.80 -21.13 -1.60
N VAL A 63 1.81 -21.93 -0.53
CA VAL A 63 1.64 -21.43 0.85
C VAL A 63 2.68 -20.38 1.24
N ALA A 64 3.92 -20.49 0.76
CA ALA A 64 4.95 -19.49 1.02
C ALA A 64 4.64 -18.14 0.36
N TYR A 65 4.06 -18.18 -0.84
CA TYR A 65 3.59 -16.98 -1.54
C TYR A 65 2.44 -16.31 -0.78
N LEU A 66 1.43 -17.09 -0.39
CA LEU A 66 0.31 -16.57 0.42
C LEU A 66 0.81 -15.94 1.73
N ARG A 67 1.70 -16.64 2.45
CA ARG A 67 2.32 -16.11 3.67
C ARG A 67 3.01 -14.77 3.44
N THR A 68 3.72 -14.63 2.32
CA THR A 68 4.40 -13.39 1.95
C THR A 68 3.40 -12.27 1.66
N LEU A 69 2.33 -12.55 0.90
CA LEU A 69 1.28 -11.58 0.59
C LEU A 69 0.64 -10.98 1.86
N PHE A 70 0.18 -11.82 2.78
CA PHE A 70 -0.44 -11.35 4.02
C PHE A 70 0.56 -10.70 4.99
N ALA A 71 1.81 -11.17 5.04
CA ALA A 71 2.85 -10.53 5.84
C ALA A 71 3.20 -9.12 5.31
N ASN A 72 3.19 -8.92 3.99
CA ASN A 72 3.39 -7.60 3.38
C ASN A 72 2.27 -6.63 3.73
N TYR A 73 1.02 -7.09 3.88
CA TYR A 73 -0.05 -6.24 4.40
C TYR A 73 0.23 -5.77 5.84
N ASN A 74 0.59 -6.67 6.75
CA ASN A 74 0.96 -6.29 8.13
C ASN A 74 2.18 -5.32 8.17
N THR A 75 3.11 -5.51 7.23
CA THR A 75 4.27 -4.62 7.06
C THR A 75 3.83 -3.23 6.60
N LEU A 76 2.90 -3.15 5.65
CA LEU A 76 2.31 -1.90 5.18
C LEU A 76 1.64 -1.13 6.32
N LEU A 77 0.86 -1.81 7.17
CA LEU A 77 0.24 -1.19 8.35
C LEU A 77 1.30 -0.52 9.25
N SER A 78 2.39 -1.23 9.51
CA SER A 78 3.50 -0.71 10.31
C SER A 78 4.19 0.47 9.64
N MET A 79 4.42 0.40 8.32
CA MET A 79 5.03 1.49 7.55
C MET A 79 4.19 2.77 7.62
N TRP A 80 2.88 2.65 7.49
CA TRP A 80 1.97 3.79 7.58
C TRP A 80 1.89 4.40 8.97
N ASN A 81 1.93 3.59 10.04
CA ASN A 81 2.01 4.10 11.40
C ASN A 81 3.28 4.93 11.62
N ILE A 82 4.44 4.38 11.23
CA ILE A 82 5.73 5.11 11.30
C ILE A 82 5.69 6.38 10.45
N ARG A 83 5.08 6.30 9.25
CA ARG A 83 4.90 7.47 8.38
C ARG A 83 4.05 8.53 9.06
N ASN A 84 2.96 8.18 9.74
CA ASN A 84 2.10 9.13 10.44
C ASN A 84 2.86 9.86 11.57
N GLU A 85 3.64 9.13 12.37
CA GLU A 85 4.47 9.72 13.43
C GLU A 85 5.47 10.76 12.87
N ILE A 86 6.15 10.41 11.77
CA ILE A 86 7.10 11.31 11.11
C ILE A 86 6.37 12.48 10.45
N ASN A 87 5.21 12.23 9.84
CA ASN A 87 4.39 13.26 9.21
C ASN A 87 3.94 14.32 10.23
N ASP A 88 3.50 13.89 11.41
CA ASP A 88 3.12 14.81 12.48
C ASP A 88 4.34 15.63 12.97
N LYS A 89 5.50 14.99 13.11
CA LYS A 89 6.77 15.66 13.43
C LYS A 89 7.13 16.73 12.39
N VAL A 90 7.01 16.42 11.09
CA VAL A 90 7.31 17.37 10.01
C VAL A 90 6.27 18.48 9.96
N ARG A 91 4.97 18.18 10.08
CA ARG A 91 3.90 19.20 10.07
C ARG A 91 4.07 20.24 11.19
N ILE A 92 4.51 19.82 12.37
CA ILE A 92 4.85 20.76 13.46
C ILE A 92 5.96 21.73 13.04
N GLN A 93 6.94 21.29 12.25
CA GLN A 93 8.00 22.16 11.72
C GLN A 93 7.43 23.16 10.71
N PHE A 94 6.53 22.72 9.82
CA PHE A 94 5.82 23.60 8.88
C PHE A 94 5.01 24.68 9.61
N PHE A 95 4.27 24.34 10.67
CA PHE A 95 3.49 25.32 11.44
C PHE A 95 4.37 26.35 12.14
N LYS A 96 5.51 25.92 12.70
CA LYS A 96 6.49 26.83 13.31
C LYS A 96 7.14 27.74 12.27
N ALA A 97 7.41 27.23 11.07
CA ALA A 97 8.06 27.97 10.00
C ALA A 97 7.18 29.05 9.36
N ASN A 98 5.85 28.84 9.34
CA ASN A 98 4.91 29.75 8.68
C ASN A 98 4.57 31.00 9.52
N ASN A 99 4.92 31.07 10.81
CA ASN A 99 4.65 32.20 11.74
C ASN A 99 3.18 32.70 11.84
N LEU A 100 2.27 32.14 11.04
CA LEU A 100 0.89 32.60 10.88
C LEU A 100 -0.11 31.73 11.63
N ASN A 101 0.34 30.64 12.27
CA ASN A 101 -0.50 29.68 13.00
C ASN A 101 -1.73 29.19 12.17
N ILE A 102 -1.58 29.17 10.84
CA ILE A 102 -2.59 28.67 9.90
C ILE A 102 -2.26 27.22 9.50
N ALA A 103 -3.31 26.40 9.38
CA ALA A 103 -3.20 24.98 9.09
C ALA A 103 -2.71 24.65 7.66
N TYR A 104 -2.57 25.68 6.80
CA TYR A 104 -2.12 25.56 5.42
C TYR A 104 -0.82 26.34 5.26
N ALA A 105 0.27 25.63 4.98
CA ALA A 105 1.59 26.21 4.76
C ALA A 105 1.88 26.19 3.26
N ASP A 106 1.75 27.36 2.62
CA ASP A 106 2.13 27.56 1.22
C ASP A 106 3.60 28.00 1.18
N LEU A 107 4.50 27.11 1.61
CA LEU A 107 5.94 27.35 1.59
C LEU A 107 6.50 27.02 0.21
N SER A 108 7.39 27.87 -0.31
CA SER A 108 8.14 27.53 -1.52
C SER A 108 9.12 26.38 -1.27
N ASP A 109 9.60 25.72 -2.33
CA ASP A 109 10.63 24.67 -2.23
C ASP A 109 11.86 25.18 -1.45
N GLU A 110 12.30 26.41 -1.70
CA GLU A 110 13.46 27.03 -1.02
C GLU A 110 13.20 27.28 0.47
N GLU A 111 11.97 27.64 0.83
CA GLU A 111 11.57 27.80 2.23
C GLU A 111 11.50 26.47 2.97
N ILE A 112 11.01 25.42 2.30
CA ILE A 112 11.02 24.06 2.85
C ILE A 112 12.47 23.59 3.04
N GLU A 113 13.33 23.78 2.04
CA GLU A 113 14.75 23.39 2.09
C GLU A 113 15.51 24.12 3.22
N SER A 114 15.17 25.37 3.52
CA SER A 114 15.86 26.20 4.52
C SER A 114 15.28 26.12 5.94
N LYS A 115 13.97 25.91 6.09
CA LYS A 115 13.29 25.99 7.40
C LYS A 115 12.97 24.62 8.01
N ILE A 116 12.92 23.56 7.20
CA ILE A 116 12.52 22.22 7.63
C ILE A 116 13.74 21.30 7.72
N ASN A 117 13.76 20.42 8.71
CA ASN A 117 14.81 19.43 8.87
C ASN A 117 14.83 18.46 7.67
N GLN A 118 15.91 18.49 6.89
CA GLN A 118 16.05 17.69 5.67
C GLN A 118 16.12 16.18 5.92
N SER A 119 16.60 15.75 7.09
CA SER A 119 16.63 14.32 7.45
C SER A 119 15.23 13.78 7.69
N ASP A 120 14.40 14.51 8.45
CA ASP A 120 13.00 14.16 8.68
C ASP A 120 12.20 14.18 7.38
N LEU A 121 12.43 15.19 6.54
CA LEU A 121 11.76 15.35 5.25
C LEU A 121 12.11 14.21 4.28
N SER A 122 13.41 13.88 4.16
CA SER A 122 13.89 12.75 3.37
C SER A 122 13.27 11.43 3.84
N CYS A 123 13.16 11.22 5.15
CA CYS A 123 12.52 10.04 5.71
C CYS A 123 11.02 9.98 5.40
N LEU A 124 10.32 11.12 5.53
CA LEU A 124 8.89 11.20 5.23
C LEU A 124 8.59 10.94 3.75
N ILE A 125 9.40 11.49 2.85
CA ILE A 125 9.28 11.26 1.40
C ILE A 125 9.52 9.77 1.11
N ASP A 126 10.60 9.18 1.62
CA ASP A 126 10.91 7.76 1.38
C ASP A 126 9.79 6.84 1.86
N LEU A 127 9.29 7.06 3.08
CA LEU A 127 8.20 6.26 3.63
C LEU A 127 6.90 6.47 2.86
N THR A 128 6.61 7.71 2.44
CA THR A 128 5.41 8.00 1.65
C THR A 128 5.47 7.24 0.32
N GLU A 129 6.55 7.34 -0.45
CA GLU A 129 6.65 6.65 -1.75
C GLU A 129 6.59 5.12 -1.61
N ARG A 130 7.26 4.56 -0.60
CA ARG A 130 7.23 3.11 -0.35
C ARG A 130 5.84 2.64 0.09
N SER A 131 5.16 3.40 0.94
CA SER A 131 3.80 3.08 1.38
C SER A 131 2.79 3.19 0.24
N LEU A 132 2.89 4.21 -0.61
CA LEU A 132 2.04 4.35 -1.80
C LEU A 132 2.23 3.16 -2.75
N ARG A 133 3.49 2.85 -3.10
CA ARG A 133 3.81 1.71 -3.98
C ARG A 133 3.29 0.39 -3.43
N LEU A 134 3.58 0.09 -2.17
CA LEU A 134 3.15 -1.18 -1.56
C LEU A 134 1.63 -1.25 -1.40
N THR A 135 0.94 -0.11 -1.19
CA THR A 135 -0.52 -0.07 -1.17
C THR A 135 -1.10 -0.45 -2.53
N ASP A 136 -0.59 0.12 -3.62
CA ASP A 136 -1.03 -0.23 -4.99
C ASP A 136 -0.78 -1.70 -5.33
N ASP A 137 0.44 -2.18 -5.04
CA ASP A 137 0.84 -3.57 -5.26
C ASP A 137 -0.10 -4.54 -4.53
N LEU A 138 -0.41 -4.26 -3.26
CA LEU A 138 -1.30 -5.10 -2.47
C LEU A 138 -2.75 -5.01 -2.91
N ILE A 139 -3.25 -3.85 -3.32
CA ILE A 139 -4.61 -3.71 -3.88
C ILE A 139 -4.76 -4.64 -5.08
N ILE A 140 -3.83 -4.55 -6.04
CA ILE A 140 -3.85 -5.36 -7.26
C ILE A 140 -3.72 -6.85 -6.91
N GLU A 141 -2.80 -7.20 -6.01
CA GLU A 141 -2.53 -8.59 -5.68
C GLU A 141 -3.66 -9.24 -4.89
N PHE A 142 -4.30 -8.53 -3.95
CA PHE A 142 -5.50 -9.02 -3.27
C PHE A 142 -6.71 -9.09 -4.20
N TYR A 143 -6.87 -8.15 -5.14
CA TYR A 143 -7.90 -8.24 -6.18
C TYR A 143 -7.75 -9.53 -6.99
N LYS A 144 -6.53 -9.84 -7.44
CA LYS A 144 -6.24 -11.10 -8.16
C LYS A 144 -6.47 -12.31 -7.26
N PHE A 145 -6.02 -12.29 -6.01
CA PHE A 145 -6.24 -13.37 -5.05
C PHE A 145 -7.74 -13.69 -4.90
N LEU A 146 -8.57 -12.68 -4.65
CA LEU A 146 -10.01 -12.85 -4.45
C LEU A 146 -10.72 -13.45 -5.67
N ASN A 147 -10.22 -13.19 -6.88
CA ASN A 147 -10.78 -13.71 -8.12
C ASN A 147 -10.20 -15.10 -8.50
N GLU A 148 -8.89 -15.32 -8.32
CA GLU A 148 -8.17 -16.47 -8.87
C GLU A 148 -7.96 -17.61 -7.87
N PHE A 149 -7.76 -17.31 -6.57
CA PHE A 149 -7.54 -18.34 -5.55
C PHE A 149 -8.72 -19.31 -5.41
N PRO A 150 -10.00 -18.85 -5.36
CA PRO A 150 -11.14 -19.77 -5.30
C PRO A 150 -11.18 -20.77 -6.47
N ALA A 151 -10.85 -20.31 -7.68
CA ALA A 151 -10.82 -21.14 -8.88
C ALA A 151 -9.64 -22.12 -8.91
N ALA A 152 -8.52 -21.76 -8.30
CA ALA A 152 -7.39 -22.67 -8.13
C ALA A 152 -7.71 -23.78 -7.12
N VAL A 153 -8.28 -23.42 -5.98
CA VAL A 153 -8.58 -24.34 -4.88
C VAL A 153 -9.74 -25.28 -5.22
N SER A 154 -10.73 -24.84 -5.99
CA SER A 154 -11.87 -25.69 -6.40
C SER A 154 -11.45 -26.94 -7.18
N LYS A 155 -10.26 -26.93 -7.80
CA LYS A 155 -9.70 -28.09 -8.50
C LYS A 155 -9.02 -29.09 -7.56
N LYS A 156 -8.65 -28.67 -6.35
CA LYS A 156 -7.97 -29.50 -5.34
C LYS A 156 -8.93 -30.09 -4.31
N ILE A 157 -10.13 -29.53 -4.17
CA ILE A 157 -11.14 -29.98 -3.21
C ILE A 157 -12.23 -30.76 -3.94
N ASP A 158 -12.59 -31.94 -3.44
CA ASP A 158 -13.78 -32.66 -3.91
C ASP A 158 -15.05 -31.98 -3.38
N LEU A 159 -15.66 -31.17 -4.24
CA LEU A 159 -16.88 -30.41 -3.93
C LEU A 159 -18.08 -31.31 -3.61
N ASN A 160 -18.07 -32.60 -4.01
CA ASN A 160 -19.15 -33.51 -3.64
C ASN A 160 -19.20 -33.78 -2.15
N LEU A 161 -18.06 -33.72 -1.47
CA LEU A 161 -17.96 -33.87 -0.02
C LEU A 161 -18.47 -32.62 0.73
N LEU A 162 -18.55 -31.47 0.06
CA LEU A 162 -18.98 -30.20 0.64
C LEU A 162 -20.49 -29.94 0.58
N LYS A 163 -21.28 -30.76 -0.12
CA LYS A 163 -22.71 -30.53 -0.40
C LYS A 163 -23.58 -30.15 0.80
N ASN A 164 -23.21 -30.60 2.01
CA ASN A 164 -23.91 -30.29 3.26
C ASN A 164 -23.09 -29.46 4.27
N TYR A 165 -21.84 -29.12 3.94
CA TYR A 165 -20.90 -28.48 4.88
C TYR A 165 -20.49 -27.07 4.47
N GLY A 166 -20.64 -26.70 3.19
CA GLY A 166 -20.35 -25.34 2.74
C GLY A 166 -20.20 -25.18 1.23
N PHE A 167 -19.74 -24.01 0.81
CA PHE A 167 -19.47 -23.67 -0.58
C PHE A 167 -18.22 -22.81 -0.68
N ILE A 168 -17.63 -22.75 -1.88
CA ILE A 168 -16.52 -21.84 -2.18
C ILE A 168 -17.11 -20.46 -2.45
N LEU A 169 -16.72 -19.47 -1.64
CA LEU A 169 -17.13 -18.09 -1.82
C LEU A 169 -16.46 -17.50 -3.07
N HIS A 170 -17.26 -16.98 -3.99
CA HIS A 170 -16.81 -16.20 -5.13
C HIS A 170 -17.30 -14.76 -4.98
N LEU A 171 -16.36 -13.81 -4.99
CA LEU A 171 -16.67 -12.38 -4.96
C LEU A 171 -16.53 -11.82 -6.38
N ASP A 172 -17.62 -11.35 -6.97
CA ASP A 172 -17.56 -10.67 -8.26
C ASP A 172 -17.25 -9.18 -8.08
N LEU A 173 -15.97 -8.85 -8.09
CA LEU A 173 -15.49 -7.48 -7.98
C LEU A 173 -15.56 -6.73 -9.34
N LYS A 174 -15.81 -7.42 -10.45
CA LYS A 174 -15.72 -6.83 -11.81
C LYS A 174 -16.82 -5.82 -12.09
N THR A 175 -17.96 -5.95 -11.41
CA THR A 175 -19.13 -5.08 -11.62
C THR A 175 -18.99 -3.74 -10.88
N ASN A 176 -18.07 -3.63 -9.91
CA ASN A 176 -17.91 -2.42 -9.12
C ASN A 176 -16.93 -1.42 -9.78
N LYS A 177 -17.50 -0.46 -10.53
CA LYS A 177 -16.73 0.59 -11.23
C LYS A 177 -15.86 1.45 -10.31
N ALA A 178 -16.23 1.63 -9.04
CA ALA A 178 -15.44 2.41 -8.10
C ALA A 178 -14.11 1.72 -7.74
N ILE A 179 -14.09 0.38 -7.73
CA ILE A 179 -12.87 -0.39 -7.47
C ILE A 179 -11.88 -0.23 -8.64
N HIS A 180 -12.36 -0.25 -9.89
CA HIS A 180 -11.50 -0.18 -11.07
C HIS A 180 -10.64 1.07 -11.13
N LEU A 181 -11.18 2.22 -10.71
CA LEU A 181 -10.42 3.48 -10.62
C LEU A 181 -9.26 3.38 -9.60
N LEU A 182 -9.46 2.64 -8.51
CA LEU A 182 -8.48 2.47 -7.46
C LEU A 182 -7.48 1.34 -7.75
N LEU A 183 -7.66 0.56 -8.83
CA LEU A 183 -6.66 -0.39 -9.32
C LEU A 183 -5.53 0.30 -10.12
N GLU A 184 -5.73 1.54 -10.58
CA GLU A 184 -4.72 2.29 -11.32
C GLU A 184 -3.57 2.71 -10.41
N GLU A 185 -2.33 2.45 -10.81
CA GLU A 185 -1.16 2.84 -10.03
C GLU A 185 -1.08 4.36 -9.83
N CYS A 186 -0.57 4.77 -8.67
CA CYS A 186 -0.27 6.16 -8.38
C CYS A 186 0.77 6.70 -9.38
N PRO A 187 0.69 7.99 -9.75
CA PRO A 187 1.67 8.60 -10.64
C PRO A 187 3.06 8.52 -10.01
N LEU A 188 4.08 8.33 -10.86
CA LEU A 188 5.47 8.24 -10.42
C LEU A 188 5.95 9.58 -9.85
N PRO A 189 6.79 9.57 -8.80
CA PRO A 189 7.43 10.77 -8.30
C PRO A 189 8.52 11.25 -9.26
N ASP A 190 8.88 12.53 -9.14
CA ASP A 190 10.06 13.10 -9.79
C ASP A 190 11.33 12.63 -9.09
N TYR A 191 11.94 11.56 -9.64
CA TYR A 191 13.16 10.96 -9.10
C TYR A 191 14.34 11.94 -9.06
N LYS A 192 14.42 12.92 -9.96
CA LYS A 192 15.47 13.95 -9.94
C LYS A 192 15.36 14.82 -8.71
N LYS A 193 14.14 15.25 -8.38
CA LYS A 193 13.90 16.05 -7.18
C LYS A 193 14.15 15.22 -5.92
N ILE A 194 13.67 13.98 -5.85
CA ILE A 194 13.94 13.10 -4.69
C ILE A 194 15.45 12.85 -4.54
N SER A 195 16.18 12.68 -5.64
CA SER A 195 17.64 12.51 -5.62
C SER A 195 18.32 13.72 -4.97
N LYS A 196 17.95 14.95 -5.36
CA LYS A 196 18.47 16.18 -4.75
C LYS A 196 18.19 16.26 -3.24
N ILE A 197 17.00 15.85 -2.81
CA ILE A 197 16.57 15.93 -1.39
C ILE A 197 17.25 14.86 -0.53
N THR A 198 17.35 13.64 -1.06
CA THR A 198 17.77 12.47 -0.29
C THR A 198 19.26 12.15 -0.42
N GLY A 199 19.93 12.69 -1.44
CA GLY A 199 21.31 12.38 -1.79
C GLY A 199 21.51 11.02 -2.49
N ARG A 200 20.42 10.30 -2.80
CA ARG A 200 20.46 9.00 -3.52
C ARG A 200 20.46 9.20 -5.02
N THR A 201 20.96 8.22 -5.78
CA THR A 201 20.87 8.28 -7.25
C THR A 201 19.46 7.98 -7.75
N GLU A 202 19.11 8.44 -8.95
CA GLU A 202 17.81 8.13 -9.56
C GLU A 202 17.62 6.61 -9.72
N GLU A 203 18.68 5.87 -10.08
CA GLU A 203 18.63 4.41 -10.25
C GLU A 203 18.34 3.70 -8.94
N GLU A 204 18.95 4.15 -7.82
CA GLU A 204 18.68 3.60 -6.49
C GLU A 204 17.20 3.82 -6.13
N LEU A 205 16.67 5.02 -6.38
CA LEU A 205 15.29 5.37 -6.06
C LEU A 205 14.29 4.59 -6.93
N MET A 206 14.56 4.42 -8.22
CA MET A 206 13.74 3.61 -9.12
C MET A 206 13.72 2.14 -8.70
N ALA A 207 14.86 1.59 -8.28
CA ALA A 207 14.92 0.23 -7.75
C ALA A 207 14.15 0.10 -6.42
N ARG A 208 14.31 1.09 -5.53
CA ARG A 208 13.69 1.12 -4.21
C ARG A 208 12.17 1.26 -4.26
N TYR A 209 11.62 1.97 -5.24
CA TYR A 209 10.18 2.17 -5.43
C TYR A 209 9.60 1.29 -6.54
N SER A 210 10.30 0.21 -6.89
CA SER A 210 9.84 -0.77 -7.88
C SER A 210 8.71 -1.65 -7.33
N PRO A 211 7.81 -2.17 -8.20
CA PRO A 211 6.76 -3.09 -7.80
C PRO A 211 7.31 -4.37 -7.16
N LEU A 212 6.68 -4.78 -6.06
CA LEU A 212 7.04 -5.97 -5.29
C LEU A 212 6.56 -7.26 -5.97
N PHE A 213 5.37 -7.24 -6.55
CA PHE A 213 4.81 -8.36 -7.29
C PHE A 213 4.96 -8.11 -8.79
N LYS A 214 5.59 -9.05 -9.50
CA LYS A 214 5.77 -9.03 -10.96
C LYS A 214 4.91 -10.11 -11.62
#